data_AF-A0AAW9B9U2-F1
#
_entry.id   AF-A0AAW9B9U2-F1
#
_cell.length_a   1.000
_cell.length_b   1.000
_cell.length_c   1.000
_cell.angle_alpha   90.00
_cell.angle_beta   90.00
_cell.angle_gamma   90.00
#
_symmetry.space_group_name_H-M   'P 1'
#
loop_
_entity.id
_entity.type
_entity.pdbx_description
1 polymer ?
#
loop_
_entity_poly.entity_id
_entity_poly.type
_entity_poly.pdbx_seq_one_letter_code
_entity_poly.pdbx_strand_id
1 'polypeptide(L)' 'MSENEKNKPQGIYKYYENNPKSADEKVFGRVSYPDRRGFLKGAGLATMAAALGGFIPFHRNMPAGIIPAAFAEGLD' A
#
# COMPACT_ATOMS: atom_id res chain seq x y z
N MET A 1 8.31 -28.58 -6.03
CA MET A 1 7.16 -27.69 -5.80
C MET A 1 6.30 -27.70 -7.05
N SER A 2 5.04 -28.15 -6.94
CA SER A 2 4.16 -28.43 -8.09
C SER A 2 3.65 -27.15 -8.74
N GLU A 3 3.45 -27.19 -10.06
CA GLU A 3 3.13 -26.03 -10.92
C GLU A 3 1.81 -25.33 -10.60
N ASN A 4 0.97 -25.90 -9.72
CA ASN A 4 -0.37 -25.38 -9.39
C ASN A 4 -0.42 -24.31 -8.28
N GLU A 5 0.64 -24.07 -7.52
CA GLU A 5 0.64 -22.98 -6.51
C GLU A 5 0.89 -21.59 -7.13
N LYS A 6 1.49 -21.52 -8.31
CA LYS A 6 1.89 -20.27 -8.95
C LYS A 6 0.70 -19.41 -9.41
N ASN A 7 -0.50 -19.98 -9.51
CA ASN A 7 -1.68 -19.36 -10.11
C ASN A 7 -2.85 -19.14 -9.13
N LYS A 8 -2.61 -19.29 -7.82
CA LYS A 8 -3.62 -18.92 -6.82
C LYS A 8 -3.64 -17.39 -6.70
N PRO A 9 -4.81 -16.72 -6.74
CA PRO A 9 -4.87 -15.27 -6.56
C PRO A 9 -4.22 -14.91 -5.23
N GLN A 10 -3.06 -14.26 -5.29
CA GLN A 10 -2.33 -13.84 -4.11
C GLN A 10 -2.91 -12.52 -3.60
N GLY A 11 -3.10 -12.42 -2.28
CA GLY A 11 -3.50 -11.17 -1.66
C GLY A 11 -2.48 -10.07 -1.95
N ILE A 12 -2.94 -8.81 -1.95
CA ILE A 12 -2.09 -7.64 -2.22
C ILE A 12 -0.86 -7.59 -1.31
N TYR A 13 -0.95 -8.16 -0.09
CA TYR A 13 0.12 -8.18 0.90
C TYR A 13 1.41 -8.80 0.39
N LYS A 14 1.34 -9.91 -0.36
CA LYS A 14 2.52 -10.58 -0.89
C LYS A 14 3.31 -9.70 -1.86
N TYR A 15 2.64 -8.78 -2.56
CA TYR A 15 3.32 -7.83 -3.43
C TYR A 15 4.09 -6.78 -2.62
N TYR A 16 3.50 -6.29 -1.54
CA TYR A 16 4.13 -5.30 -0.65
C TYR A 16 5.23 -5.89 0.24
N GLU A 17 5.09 -7.14 0.67
CA GLU A 17 6.09 -7.88 1.46
C GLU A 17 7.35 -8.14 0.63
N ASN A 18 7.19 -8.61 -0.61
CA ASN A 18 8.34 -8.95 -1.47
C ASN A 18 9.06 -7.72 -2.02
N ASN A 19 8.32 -6.72 -2.52
CA ASN A 19 8.92 -5.51 -3.09
C ASN A 19 7.95 -4.32 -3.06
N PRO A 20 7.96 -3.53 -1.97
CA PRO A 20 7.02 -2.42 -1.79
C PRO A 20 7.19 -1.31 -2.82
N LYS A 21 8.35 -1.20 -3.48
CA LYS A 21 8.60 -0.19 -4.51
C LYS A 21 7.91 -0.52 -5.84
N SER A 22 7.81 -1.81 -6.17
CA SER A 22 7.14 -2.29 -7.39
C SER A 22 5.69 -2.74 -7.16
N ALA A 23 5.25 -2.81 -5.90
CA ALA A 23 3.92 -3.28 -5.53
C ALA A 23 2.81 -2.36 -6.06
N ASP A 24 2.97 -1.03 -5.92
CA ASP A 24 2.01 -0.05 -6.44
C ASP A 24 1.81 -0.18 -7.96
N GLU A 25 2.87 -0.47 -8.71
CA GLU A 25 2.81 -0.67 -10.16
C GLU A 25 2.04 -1.96 -10.49
N LYS A 26 2.34 -3.06 -9.77
CA LYS A 26 1.69 -4.36 -9.98
C LYS A 26 0.23 -4.40 -9.55
N VAL A 27 -0.14 -3.69 -8.48
CA VAL A 27 -1.49 -3.72 -7.89
C VAL A 27 -2.38 -2.63 -8.49
N PHE A 28 -1.83 -1.44 -8.71
CA PHE A 28 -2.61 -0.25 -9.09
C PHE A 28 -2.21 0.35 -10.45
N GLY A 29 -1.25 -0.23 -11.16
CA GLY A 29 -0.79 0.27 -12.47
C GLY A 29 -0.15 1.65 -12.40
N ARG A 30 0.34 2.05 -11.21
CA ARG A 30 0.91 3.40 -10.98
C ARG A 30 2.31 3.31 -10.42
N VAL A 31 3.17 4.24 -10.82
CA VAL A 31 4.49 4.39 -10.22
C VAL A 31 4.36 5.26 -8.98
N SER A 32 4.80 4.75 -7.82
CA SER A 32 4.94 5.61 -6.65
C SER A 32 5.96 6.71 -6.94
N TYR A 33 5.50 7.96 -6.90
CA TYR A 33 6.38 9.12 -7.03
C TYR A 33 7.49 9.10 -5.96
N PRO A 34 8.66 9.72 -6.26
CA PRO A 34 9.77 9.82 -5.29
C PRO A 34 9.36 10.59 -4.03
N ASP A 35 8.34 11.44 -4.13
CA ASP A 35 7.66 11.92 -2.95
C ASP A 35 6.85 10.78 -2.34
N ARG A 36 7.37 10.24 -1.25
CA ARG A 36 6.99 8.97 -0.65
C ARG A 36 5.57 8.97 -0.04
N ARG A 37 4.51 9.34 -0.75
CA ARG A 37 3.16 9.60 -0.18
C ARG A 37 2.03 8.98 -0.98
N GLY A 38 2.25 7.81 -1.57
CA GLY A 38 1.28 7.20 -2.50
C GLY A 38 -0.14 7.10 -1.92
N PHE A 39 -0.29 6.47 -0.75
CA PHE A 39 -1.58 6.25 -0.09
C PHE A 39 -2.11 7.49 0.66
N LEU A 40 -1.21 8.30 1.24
CA LEU A 40 -1.57 9.49 2.03
C LEU A 40 -1.71 10.76 1.15
N LYS A 41 -2.44 10.60 0.04
CA LYS A 41 -2.83 11.66 -0.91
C LYS A 41 -4.30 11.45 -1.35
N GLY A 42 -4.97 12.54 -1.73
CA GLY A 42 -6.32 12.50 -2.31
C GLY A 42 -7.31 11.70 -1.47
N ALA A 43 -7.98 10.74 -2.11
CA ALA A 43 -8.98 9.88 -1.45
C ALA A 43 -8.40 9.02 -0.31
N GLY A 44 -7.19 8.47 -0.45
CA GLY A 44 -6.59 7.65 0.61
C GLY A 44 -6.29 8.44 1.89
N LEU A 45 -5.87 9.71 1.74
CA LEU A 45 -5.73 10.62 2.88
C LEU A 45 -7.09 10.97 3.49
N ALA A 46 -8.09 11.25 2.66
CA ALA A 46 -9.43 11.59 3.13
C ALA A 46 -10.07 10.44 3.92
N THR A 47 -9.97 9.21 3.41
CA THR A 47 -10.45 8.01 4.11
C THR A 47 -9.73 7.81 5.43
N MET A 48 -8.40 7.99 5.48
CA MET A 48 -7.65 7.85 6.72
C MET A 48 -7.99 8.95 7.74
N ALA A 49 -8.14 10.19 7.27
CA ALA A 49 -8.59 11.30 8.11
C ALA A 49 -9.99 11.05 8.69
N ALA A 50 -10.91 10.52 7.88
CA ALA A 50 -12.25 10.13 8.32
C ALA A 50 -12.21 8.98 9.34
N ALA A 51 -11.40 7.96 9.09
CA ALA A 51 -11.24 6.82 10.00
C ALA A 51 -10.68 7.23 11.37
N LEU A 52 -9.72 8.17 11.38
CA LEU A 52 -9.13 8.70 12.61
C LEU A 52 -9.97 9.81 13.26
N GLY A 53 -11.01 10.32 12.58
CA GLY A 53 -11.79 11.46 13.02
C GLY A 53 -11.02 12.79 13.07
N GLY A 54 -9.95 12.93 12.27
CA GLY A 54 -9.06 14.09 12.36
C GLY A 54 -8.04 14.22 11.22
N PHE A 55 -7.29 15.32 11.22
CA PHE A 55 -6.22 15.57 10.24
C PHE A 55 -4.94 14.81 10.63
N ILE A 56 -4.16 14.39 9.62
CA ILE A 56 -2.87 13.73 9.81
C ILE A 56 -1.75 14.78 9.65
N PRO A 57 -1.24 15.39 10.74
CA PRO A 57 -0.16 16.35 10.64
C PRO A 57 1.07 15.71 10.03
N PHE A 58 1.79 16.48 9.22
CA PHE A 58 2.99 15.99 8.52
C PHE A 58 2.77 14.70 7.71
N HIS A 59 1.55 14.38 7.26
CA HIS A 59 1.29 13.28 6.30
C HIS A 59 2.19 13.39 5.07
N ARG A 60 2.65 14.62 4.77
CA ARG A 60 3.61 14.92 3.71
C ARG A 60 5.03 14.35 3.92
N ASN A 61 5.39 13.95 5.14
CA ASN A 61 6.74 13.45 5.47
C ASN A 61 6.74 11.92 5.69
N MET A 62 5.56 11.30 5.74
CA MET A 62 5.43 9.86 5.88
C MET A 62 5.89 9.17 4.59
N PRO A 63 6.56 8.00 4.67
CA PRO A 63 7.03 7.27 3.51
C PRO A 63 5.93 6.43 2.84
N ALA A 64 6.15 6.09 1.56
CA ALA A 64 5.17 5.45 0.69
C ALA A 64 5.14 3.99 1.05
N GLY A 65 3.99 3.36 0.85
CA GLY A 65 3.85 1.94 1.13
C GLY A 65 3.72 1.60 2.61
N ILE A 66 3.96 2.49 3.59
CA ILE A 66 3.71 2.16 5.01
C ILE A 66 2.26 1.77 5.24
N ILE A 67 1.30 2.58 4.77
CA ILE A 67 -0.10 2.29 5.01
C ILE A 67 -0.54 1.02 4.24
N PRO A 68 -0.25 0.88 2.93
CA PRO A 68 -0.52 -0.37 2.23
C PRO A 68 0.14 -1.61 2.85
N ALA A 69 1.40 -1.50 3.32
CA ALA A 69 2.12 -2.59 3.96
C ALA A 69 1.52 -2.94 5.33
N ALA A 70 1.14 -1.94 6.14
CA ALA A 70 0.50 -2.17 7.43
C ALA A 70 -0.89 -2.83 7.27
N PHE A 71 -1.68 -2.42 6.28
CA PHE A 71 -2.95 -3.11 5.96
C PHE A 71 -2.74 -4.52 5.43
N ALA A 72 -1.65 -4.74 4.71
CA ALA A 72 -1.24 -6.04 4.21
C ALA A 72 -0.81 -6.99 5.33
N GLU A 73 -0.12 -6.49 6.35
CA GLU A 73 0.34 -7.27 7.51
C GLU A 73 -0.81 -7.75 8.42
N GLY A 74 -1.93 -7.03 8.47
CA GLY A 74 -3.11 -7.42 9.27
C GLY A 74 -4.09 -8.37 8.57
N LEU A 75 -3.76 -8.87 7.37
CA LEU A 75 -4.58 -9.80 6.58
C LEU A 75 -3.91 -11.19 6.59
N ASP A 76 -4.06 -11.94 7.69
CA ASP A 76 -3.69 -13.37 7.79
C ASP A 76 -4.67 -14.28 7.00
#